data_AF-A0A2S2Q9B3-F1
#
_entry.id   AF-A0A2S2Q9B3-F1
#
_cell.length_a   1.000
_cell.length_b   1.000
_cell.length_c   1.000
_cell.angle_alpha   90.00
_cell.angle_beta   90.00
_cell.angle_gamma   90.00
#
_symmetry.space_group_name_H-M   'P 1'
#
loop_
_entity.id
_entity.type
_entity.pdbx_description
1 polymer ?
#
loop_
_entity_poly.entity_id
_entity_poly.type
_entity_poly.pdbx_seq_one_letter_code
_entity_poly.pdbx_strand_id
1 'polypeptide(L)'
;MSDTPPYWCAEPQLSNFTVAQRRQIYEQSNVTQVKKGCMRYAVNWTEVLMFSEIPRNFEQLVNESWSLEKCNSWEYDTSLVKSSIVIDFDLVCENDIYPTVGLAALNLGGPIGVYFFGVLNDRIGRRKSYFLCLATLITGSLLTASAMNFWWWATSRVIVGLTIPAVYQIPFIICGIRNVGL
;
A
#
# COMPACT_ATOMS: atom_id res chain seq x y z
N MET A 1 6.71 0.57 -3.38
CA MET A 1 5.89 1.31 -2.37
C MET A 1 4.61 0.53 -2.05
N SER A 2 4.76 -0.76 -1.79
CA SER A 2 3.74 -1.67 -1.27
C SER A 2 4.22 -2.27 0.06
N ASP A 3 5.17 -1.60 0.71
CA ASP A 3 5.64 -2.04 2.03
C ASP A 3 4.48 -1.90 2.99
N THR A 4 4.16 -3.02 3.62
CA THR A 4 3.21 -3.12 4.71
C THR A 4 4.00 -2.83 6.00
N PRO A 5 3.87 -1.64 6.61
CA PRO A 5 4.50 -1.40 7.91
C PRO A 5 3.89 -2.35 8.96
N PRO A 6 4.53 -2.52 10.12
CA PRO A 6 3.90 -3.21 11.25
C PRO A 6 2.53 -2.60 11.55
N TYR A 7 1.54 -3.45 11.78
CA TYR A 7 0.18 -3.04 12.06
C TYR A 7 -0.45 -3.93 13.12
N TRP A 8 -1.44 -3.38 13.79
CA TRP A 8 -2.12 -3.96 14.93
C TRP A 8 -3.62 -3.74 14.82
N CYS A 9 -4.43 -4.53 15.53
CA CYS A 9 -5.86 -4.31 15.58
C CYS A 9 -6.16 -3.09 16.46
N ALA A 10 -6.83 -2.09 15.89
CA ALA A 10 -7.24 -0.90 16.62
C ALA A 10 -8.39 -1.24 17.59
N GLU A 11 -8.20 -0.89 18.86
CA GLU A 11 -9.20 -1.08 19.91
C GLU A 11 -9.83 0.26 20.32
N PRO A 12 -11.14 0.46 20.14
CA PRO A 12 -11.81 1.71 20.55
C PRO A 12 -11.68 1.98 22.06
N GLN A 13 -11.64 0.93 22.90
CA GLN A 13 -11.49 1.09 24.35
C GLN A 13 -10.10 1.65 24.76
N LEU A 14 -9.09 1.55 23.88
CA LEU A 14 -7.75 2.10 24.09
C LEU A 14 -7.55 3.48 23.44
N SER A 15 -8.59 4.08 22.87
CA SER A 15 -8.50 5.36 22.15
C SER A 15 -8.01 6.53 23.02
N ASN A 16 -8.24 6.48 24.34
CA ASN A 16 -7.85 7.51 25.30
C ASN A 16 -6.34 7.49 25.64
N PHE A 17 -5.63 6.39 25.33
CA PHE A 17 -4.20 6.26 25.60
C PHE A 17 -3.34 6.90 24.52
N THR A 18 -2.13 7.29 24.89
CA THR A 18 -1.14 7.76 23.91
C THR A 18 -0.70 6.64 22.98
N VAL A 19 -0.29 6.99 21.77
CA VAL A 19 0.19 6.04 20.75
C VAL A 19 1.35 5.17 21.29
N ALA A 20 2.24 5.75 22.10
CA ALA A 20 3.36 5.03 22.69
C ALA A 20 2.91 3.97 23.72
N GLN A 21 1.91 4.30 24.55
CA GLN A 21 1.34 3.34 25.49
C GLN A 21 0.64 2.20 24.74
N ARG A 22 -0.20 2.51 23.74
CA ARG A 22 -0.88 1.48 22.92
C ARG A 22 0.10 0.50 22.27
N ARG A 23 1.22 1.01 21.75
CA ARG A 23 2.29 0.17 21.16
C ARG A 23 2.83 -0.85 22.16
N GLN A 24 3.10 -0.46 23.40
CA GLN A 24 3.59 -1.38 24.42
C GLN A 24 2.60 -2.53 24.68
N ILE A 25 1.30 -2.26 24.61
CA ILE A 25 0.23 -3.26 24.80
C ILE A 25 0.18 -4.22 23.61
N TYR A 26 0.27 -3.69 22.39
CA TYR A 26 0.23 -4.51 21.18
C TYR A 26 1.51 -5.34 20.99
N GLU A 27 2.67 -4.83 21.42
CA GLU A 27 3.97 -5.49 21.29
C GLU A 27 4.15 -6.66 22.27
N GLN A 28 3.36 -6.72 23.35
CA GLN A 28 3.15 -7.91 24.19
C GLN A 28 2.33 -8.99 23.44
N SER A 29 2.87 -9.40 22.31
CA SER A 29 2.24 -10.07 21.17
C SER A 29 1.84 -11.54 21.40
N ASN A 30 2.20 -12.17 22.52
CA ASN A 30 1.68 -13.50 22.86
C ASN A 30 0.22 -13.48 23.33
N VAL A 31 -0.32 -12.28 23.57
CA VAL A 31 -1.51 -12.09 24.40
C VAL A 31 -2.66 -11.40 23.69
N THR A 32 -2.36 -10.45 22.80
CA THR A 32 -3.39 -9.59 22.20
C THR A 32 -3.68 -9.93 20.74
N GLN A 33 -2.75 -10.53 20.02
CA GLN A 33 -2.89 -10.76 18.57
C GLN A 33 -2.34 -12.09 18.11
N VAL A 34 -3.13 -12.77 17.28
CA VAL A 34 -2.73 -14.00 16.61
C VAL A 34 -2.60 -13.69 15.12
N LYS A 35 -1.48 -14.13 14.52
CA LYS A 35 -1.18 -14.00 13.07
C LYS A 35 -1.15 -12.55 12.58
N LYS A 36 0.01 -11.90 12.70
CA LYS A 36 0.36 -10.58 12.08
C LYS A 36 -0.77 -9.52 12.16
N GLY A 37 -1.49 -9.40 13.28
CA GLY A 37 -2.53 -8.38 13.44
C GLY A 37 -3.84 -8.61 12.66
N CYS A 38 -4.13 -9.84 12.23
CA CYS A 38 -5.38 -10.17 11.56
C CYS A 38 -6.46 -10.75 12.48
N MET A 39 -6.01 -11.48 13.50
CA MET A 39 -6.87 -12.03 14.52
C MET A 39 -6.44 -11.45 15.87
N ARG A 40 -7.41 -11.26 16.75
CA ARG A 40 -7.17 -10.86 18.13
C ARG A 40 -7.96 -11.75 19.08
N TYR A 41 -7.54 -11.80 20.33
CA TYR A 41 -8.36 -12.40 21.37
C TYR A 41 -9.48 -11.44 21.75
N ALA A 42 -10.67 -11.97 22.01
CA ALA A 42 -11.82 -11.20 22.50
C ALA A 42 -11.62 -10.82 23.99
N VAL A 43 -10.66 -9.92 24.24
CA VAL A 43 -10.30 -9.45 25.58
C VAL A 43 -11.32 -8.43 26.07
N ASN A 44 -11.78 -8.59 27.32
CA ASN A 44 -12.61 -7.57 27.96
C ASN A 44 -11.73 -6.42 28.50
N TRP A 45 -11.43 -5.46 27.63
CA TRP A 45 -10.55 -4.32 27.98
C TRP A 45 -11.06 -3.49 29.16
N THR A 46 -12.37 -3.47 29.42
CA THR A 46 -12.94 -2.75 30.56
C THR A 46 -12.43 -3.31 31.89
N GLU A 47 -12.29 -4.63 32.00
CA GLU A 47 -11.74 -5.28 33.20
C GLU A 47 -10.23 -5.09 33.31
N VAL A 48 -9.53 -5.19 32.19
CA VAL A 48 -8.07 -5.02 32.13
C VAL A 48 -7.66 -3.60 32.51
N LEU A 49 -8.42 -2.59 32.07
CA LEU A 49 -8.18 -1.18 32.37
C LEU A 49 -8.56 -0.77 33.80
N MET A 50 -9.35 -1.58 34.52
CA MET A 50 -9.59 -1.35 35.95
C MET A 50 -8.35 -1.64 36.80
N PHE A 51 -7.44 -2.48 36.32
CA PHE A 51 -6.11 -2.58 36.90
C PHE A 51 -5.32 -1.34 36.47
N SER A 52 -4.97 -0.48 37.44
CA SER A 52 -4.29 0.81 37.22
C SER A 52 -2.96 0.72 36.48
N GLU A 53 -2.41 -0.49 36.35
CA GLU A 53 -1.28 -0.83 35.50
C GLU A 53 -1.61 -2.13 34.74
N ILE A 54 -1.16 -2.24 33.49
CA ILE A 54 -1.23 -3.51 32.75
C ILE A 54 -0.42 -4.53 33.56
N PRO A 55 -1.04 -5.61 34.07
CA PRO A 55 -0.32 -6.54 34.92
C PRO A 55 0.87 -7.14 34.17
N ARG A 56 2.04 -7.20 34.83
CA ARG A 56 3.25 -7.85 34.28
C ARG A 56 3.03 -9.32 33.86
N ASN A 57 1.94 -9.92 34.35
CA ASN A 57 1.48 -11.26 34.01
C ASN A 57 0.24 -11.22 33.10
N PHE A 58 0.16 -10.28 32.15
CA PHE A 58 -0.94 -10.23 31.19
C PHE A 58 -1.04 -11.53 30.37
N GLU A 59 0.09 -12.22 30.16
CA GLU A 59 0.15 -13.59 29.61
C GLU A 59 -0.68 -14.61 30.39
N GLN A 60 -0.88 -14.39 31.69
CA GLN A 60 -1.60 -15.28 32.59
C GLN A 60 -3.10 -14.95 32.65
N LEU A 61 -3.51 -13.76 32.20
CA LEU A 61 -4.91 -13.39 32.00
C LEU A 61 -5.44 -13.92 30.68
N VAL A 62 -4.56 -14.11 29.69
CA VAL A 62 -4.86 -14.84 28.45
C VAL A 62 -5.02 -16.30 28.78
N ASN A 63 -6.16 -16.62 29.33
CA ASN A 63 -6.62 -17.99 29.35
C ASN A 63 -6.86 -18.41 27.90
N GLU A 64 -6.42 -19.61 27.56
CA GLU A 64 -6.78 -20.31 26.31
C GLU A 64 -8.31 -20.42 26.08
N SER A 65 -9.13 -20.00 27.04
CA SER A 65 -10.59 -19.88 26.95
C SER A 65 -11.08 -18.69 26.12
N TRP A 66 -10.25 -17.69 25.81
CA TRP A 66 -10.71 -16.55 25.02
C TRP A 66 -10.81 -16.89 23.54
N SER A 67 -11.99 -16.63 22.96
CA SER A 67 -12.22 -16.86 21.53
C SER A 67 -11.44 -15.87 20.68
N LEU A 68 -10.97 -16.34 19.52
CA LEU A 68 -10.38 -15.51 18.50
C LEU A 68 -11.47 -14.79 17.70
N GLU A 69 -11.28 -13.50 17.47
CA GLU A 69 -12.14 -12.68 16.63
C GLU A 69 -11.33 -11.97 15.54
N LYS A 70 -12.01 -11.65 14.43
CA LYS A 70 -11.42 -10.88 13.33
C LYS A 70 -11.34 -9.40 13.72
N CYS A 71 -10.28 -8.75 13.30
CA CYS A 71 -10.12 -7.31 13.51
C CYS A 71 -10.91 -6.52 12.47
N ASN A 72 -11.65 -5.51 12.93
CA ASN A 72 -12.45 -4.63 12.06
C ASN A 72 -11.72 -3.34 11.65
N SER A 73 -10.69 -2.96 12.40
CA SER A 73 -9.92 -1.73 12.21
C SER A 73 -8.46 -1.96 12.58
N TRP A 74 -7.55 -1.25 11.92
CA TRP A 74 -6.11 -1.40 12.11
C TRP A 74 -5.43 -0.10 12.50
N GLU A 75 -4.38 -0.22 13.30
CA GLU A 75 -3.48 0.86 13.67
C GLU A 75 -2.09 0.52 13.14
N TYR A 76 -1.52 1.42 12.34
CA TYR A 76 -0.25 1.22 11.64
C TYR A 76 0.90 1.96 12.32
N ASP A 77 2.10 1.39 12.31
CA ASP A 77 3.30 2.11 12.70
C ASP A 77 3.74 3.09 11.59
N THR A 78 3.44 4.37 11.80
CA THR A 78 3.81 5.46 10.90
C THR A 78 5.22 6.01 11.13
N SER A 79 6.05 5.35 11.95
CA SER A 79 7.44 5.76 12.24
C SER A 79 8.32 5.75 10.99
N LEU A 80 8.22 4.68 10.19
CA LEU A 80 9.00 4.49 8.96
C LEU A 80 8.21 4.90 7.71
N VAL A 81 6.90 4.60 7.68
CA VAL A 81 6.03 4.83 6.52
C VAL A 81 4.84 5.67 6.94
N LYS A 82 4.85 6.97 6.62
CA LYS A 82 3.78 7.90 7.01
C LYS A 82 2.50 7.75 6.20
N SER A 83 2.62 7.38 4.93
CA SER A 83 1.48 7.23 4.02
C SER A 83 1.80 6.14 3.00
N SER A 84 0.84 5.26 2.76
CA SER A 84 0.94 4.15 1.82
C SER A 84 -0.45 3.72 1.44
N ILE A 85 -0.61 3.17 0.23
CA ILE A 85 -1.89 2.64 -0.25
C ILE A 85 -2.48 1.58 0.68
N VAL A 86 -1.61 0.85 1.37
CA VAL A 86 -2.00 -0.16 2.36
C VAL A 86 -2.65 0.48 3.58
N ILE A 87 -2.11 1.62 4.04
CA ILE A 87 -2.60 2.37 5.20
C ILE A 87 -3.87 3.14 4.83
N ASP A 88 -3.91 3.73 3.63
CA ASP A 88 -5.01 4.60 3.22
C ASP A 88 -6.32 3.82 2.93
N PHE A 89 -6.21 2.55 2.53
CA PHE A 89 -7.35 1.68 2.17
C PHE A 89 -7.46 0.40 3.01
N ASP A 90 -6.74 0.31 4.14
CA ASP A 90 -6.72 -0.85 5.04
C ASP A 90 -6.55 -2.20 4.30
N LEU A 91 -5.57 -2.27 3.39
CA LEU A 91 -5.33 -3.41 2.51
C LEU A 91 -4.47 -4.49 3.19
N VAL A 92 -4.92 -4.96 4.35
CA VAL A 92 -4.25 -5.99 5.15
C VAL A 92 -5.10 -7.24 5.28
N CYS A 93 -4.48 -8.34 5.74
CA CYS A 93 -5.16 -9.61 6.03
C CYS A 93 -5.85 -10.22 4.81
N GLU A 94 -7.19 -10.17 4.73
CA GLU A 94 -7.94 -10.70 3.58
C GLU A 94 -7.74 -9.85 2.30
N ASN A 95 -7.33 -8.59 2.47
CA ASN A 95 -7.13 -7.63 1.39
C ASN A 95 -5.64 -7.40 1.05
N ASP A 96 -4.74 -8.29 1.48
CA ASP A 96 -3.30 -8.19 1.19
C ASP A 96 -2.94 -8.39 -0.30
N ILE A 97 -3.87 -8.94 -1.08
CA ILE A 97 -3.71 -9.16 -2.53
C ILE A 97 -3.83 -7.86 -3.34
N TYR A 98 -4.53 -6.84 -2.83
CA TYR A 98 -4.86 -5.63 -3.57
C TYR A 98 -3.63 -4.80 -3.98
N PRO A 99 -2.60 -4.60 -3.14
CA PRO A 99 -1.33 -4.01 -3.56
C PRO A 99 -0.67 -4.77 -4.71
N THR A 100 -0.73 -6.11 -4.68
CA THR A 100 -0.21 -6.98 -5.74
C THR A 100 -0.99 -6.81 -7.04
N VAL A 101 -2.32 -6.69 -6.95
CA VAL A 101 -3.19 -6.37 -8.11
C VAL A 101 -2.82 -5.02 -8.72
N GLY A 102 -2.55 -4.00 -7.90
CA GLY A 102 -2.09 -2.69 -8.37
C GLY A 102 -0.76 -2.75 -9.13
N LEU A 103 0.18 -3.56 -8.63
CA LEU A 103 1.46 -3.81 -9.32
C LEU A 103 1.25 -4.58 -10.63
N ALA A 104 0.40 -5.60 -10.62
CA ALA A 104 0.04 -6.35 -11.83
C ALA A 104 -0.62 -5.45 -12.88
N ALA A 105 -1.55 -4.58 -12.48
CA ALA A 105 -2.22 -3.61 -13.35
C ALA A 105 -1.22 -2.64 -14.01
N LEU A 106 -0.24 -2.15 -13.25
CA LEU A 106 0.86 -1.33 -13.77
C LEU A 106 1.69 -2.09 -14.82
N ASN A 107 2.04 -3.34 -14.53
CA ASN A 107 2.82 -4.18 -15.45
C ASN A 107 2.04 -4.54 -16.72
N LEU A 108 0.73 -4.76 -16.63
CA LEU A 108 -0.14 -5.01 -17.78
C LEU A 108 -0.27 -3.79 -18.70
N GLY A 109 -0.17 -2.58 -18.17
CA GLY A 109 -0.10 -1.36 -18.98
C GLY A 109 1.12 -1.34 -19.90
N GLY A 110 2.25 -1.94 -19.50
CA GLY A 110 3.50 -1.88 -20.25
C GLY A 110 3.38 -2.35 -21.71
N PRO A 111 2.99 -3.61 -21.97
CA PRO A 111 2.83 -4.15 -23.32
C PRO A 111 1.87 -3.35 -24.20
N ILE A 112 0.73 -2.92 -23.63
CA ILE A 112 -0.29 -2.13 -24.33
C ILE A 112 0.29 -0.77 -24.71
N GLY A 113 1.02 -0.14 -23.79
CA GLY A 113 1.71 1.13 -23.99
C GLY A 113 2.76 1.07 -25.09
N VAL A 114 3.62 0.04 -25.09
CA VAL A 114 4.63 -0.14 -26.15
C VAL A 114 3.99 -0.23 -27.52
N TYR A 115 2.91 -1.00 -27.66
CA TYR A 115 2.19 -1.10 -28.93
C TYR A 115 1.62 0.26 -29.37
N PHE A 116 0.92 0.96 -28.47
CA PHE A 116 0.23 2.20 -28.79
C PHE A 116 1.22 3.36 -29.08
N PHE A 117 2.20 3.57 -28.21
CA PHE A 117 3.24 4.59 -28.39
C PHE A 117 4.22 4.22 -29.50
N GLY A 118 4.41 2.94 -29.81
CA GLY A 118 5.16 2.47 -30.97
C GLY A 118 4.55 2.99 -32.27
N VAL A 119 3.26 2.72 -32.50
CA VAL A 119 2.54 3.24 -33.67
C VAL A 119 2.53 4.77 -33.71
N LEU A 120 2.38 5.42 -32.55
CA LEU A 120 2.40 6.88 -32.44
C LEU A 120 3.75 7.49 -32.81
N ASN A 121 4.86 6.84 -32.41
CA ASN A 121 6.22 7.26 -32.75
C ASN A 121 6.43 7.24 -34.27
N ASP A 122 5.92 6.22 -34.95
CA ASP A 122 6.08 6.04 -36.39
C ASP A 122 5.27 7.05 -37.19
N ARG A 123 4.09 7.47 -36.70
CA ARG A 123 3.22 8.43 -37.40
C ARG A 123 3.52 9.90 -37.13
N ILE A 124 3.76 10.27 -35.86
CA ILE A 124 3.86 11.67 -35.42
C ILE A 124 5.33 12.11 -35.27
N GLY A 125 6.26 11.15 -35.29
CA GLY A 125 7.69 11.35 -35.09
C GLY A 125 8.11 11.29 -33.62
N ARG A 126 9.31 10.74 -33.38
CA ARG A 126 9.84 10.44 -32.03
C ARG A 126 9.81 11.62 -31.04
N ARG A 127 10.12 12.84 -31.49
CA ARG A 127 10.23 14.00 -30.59
C ARG A 127 8.87 14.42 -30.01
N LYS A 128 7.80 14.40 -30.81
CA LYS A 128 6.45 14.79 -30.37
C LYS A 128 5.80 13.69 -29.53
N SER A 129 5.99 12.44 -29.93
CA SER A 129 5.49 11.29 -29.18
C SER A 129 6.10 11.21 -27.76
N TYR A 130 7.37 11.59 -27.59
CA TYR A 130 7.98 11.71 -26.26
C TYR A 130 7.26 12.72 -25.35
N PHE A 131 6.94 13.92 -25.86
CA PHE A 131 6.18 14.91 -25.09
C PHE A 131 4.76 14.44 -24.76
N LEU A 132 4.10 13.73 -25.68
CA LEU A 132 2.78 13.13 -25.42
C LEU A 132 2.87 12.08 -24.32
N CYS A 133 3.89 11.22 -24.34
CA CYS A 133 4.13 10.21 -23.31
C CYS A 133 4.34 10.86 -21.92
N LEU A 134 5.13 11.94 -21.85
CA LEU A 134 5.32 12.71 -20.61
C LEU A 134 4.01 13.36 -20.14
N ALA A 135 3.21 13.91 -21.04
CA ALA A 135 1.91 14.48 -20.68
C ALA A 135 0.95 13.42 -20.12
N THR A 136 0.92 12.23 -20.73
CA THR A 136 0.12 11.10 -20.21
C THR A 136 0.63 10.59 -18.87
N LEU A 137 1.95 10.61 -18.64
CA LEU A 137 2.54 10.23 -17.35
C LEU A 137 2.17 11.22 -16.24
N ILE A 138 2.26 12.52 -16.51
CA ILE A 138 1.91 13.58 -15.55
C ILE A 138 0.42 13.51 -15.20
N THR A 139 -0.44 13.38 -16.21
CA THR A 139 -1.89 13.27 -16.00
C THR A 139 -2.25 12.00 -15.24
N GLY A 140 -1.66 10.84 -15.58
CA GLY A 140 -1.84 9.59 -14.84
C GLY A 140 -1.37 9.67 -13.38
N SER A 141 -0.27 10.39 -13.13
CA SER A 141 0.24 10.61 -11.77
C SER A 141 -0.70 11.49 -10.95
N LEU A 142 -1.24 12.55 -11.54
CA LEU A 142 -2.21 13.43 -10.88
C LEU A 142 -3.54 12.71 -10.59
N LEU A 143 -3.99 11.85 -11.50
CA LEU A 143 -5.15 10.98 -11.28
C LEU A 143 -4.92 10.01 -10.12
N THR A 144 -3.69 9.52 -9.97
CA THR A 144 -3.31 8.64 -8.85
C THR A 144 -3.31 9.38 -7.52
N ALA A 145 -2.86 10.64 -7.50
CA ALA A 145 -2.84 11.47 -6.29
C ALA A 145 -4.25 11.90 -5.82
N SER A 146 -5.20 12.01 -6.75
CA SER A 146 -6.61 12.33 -6.47
C SER A 146 -7.48 11.10 -6.21
N ALA A 147 -6.88 9.92 -6.05
CA ALA A 147 -7.63 8.69 -5.95
C ALA A 147 -8.36 8.54 -4.61
N MET A 148 -9.69 8.51 -4.68
CA MET A 148 -10.57 8.34 -3.52
C MET A 148 -11.02 6.88 -3.33
N ASN A 149 -10.81 6.04 -4.35
CA ASN A 149 -11.25 4.64 -4.36
C ASN A 149 -10.13 3.75 -4.88
N PHE A 150 -10.06 2.50 -4.41
CA PHE A 150 -9.06 1.52 -4.88
C PHE A 150 -9.14 1.30 -6.39
N TRP A 151 -10.34 1.13 -6.96
CA TRP A 151 -10.51 0.91 -8.41
C TRP A 151 -10.04 2.11 -9.25
N TRP A 152 -10.22 3.33 -8.75
CA TRP A 152 -9.72 4.53 -9.42
C TRP A 152 -8.20 4.58 -9.39
N TRP A 153 -7.61 4.29 -8.24
CA TRP A 153 -6.17 4.16 -8.09
C TRP A 153 -5.58 3.04 -8.97
N ALA A 154 -6.24 1.88 -9.06
CA ALA A 154 -5.80 0.78 -9.92
C ALA A 154 -5.87 1.17 -11.41
N THR A 155 -6.91 1.87 -11.83
CA THR A 155 -7.06 2.34 -13.22
C THR A 155 -6.00 3.37 -13.58
N SER A 156 -5.71 4.33 -12.68
CA SER A 156 -4.65 5.31 -12.91
C SER A 156 -3.27 4.66 -12.99
N ARG A 157 -3.02 3.58 -12.24
CA ARG A 157 -1.80 2.77 -12.34
C ARG A 157 -1.63 2.09 -13.69
N VAL A 158 -2.71 1.63 -14.33
CA VAL A 158 -2.65 1.13 -15.72
C VAL A 158 -2.21 2.24 -16.66
N ILE A 159 -2.81 3.43 -16.57
CA ILE A 159 -2.47 4.58 -17.42
C ILE A 159 -0.99 4.96 -17.27
N VAL A 160 -0.50 5.04 -16.02
CA VAL A 160 0.92 5.29 -15.75
C VAL A 160 1.77 4.15 -16.34
N GLY A 161 1.36 2.89 -16.18
CA GLY A 161 2.00 1.71 -16.73
C GLY A 161 2.19 1.74 -18.25
N LEU A 162 1.25 2.32 -19.00
CA LEU A 162 1.36 2.51 -20.46
C LEU A 162 2.61 3.32 -20.85
N THR A 163 3.01 4.26 -20.00
CA THR A 163 4.07 5.24 -20.33
C THR A 163 5.47 4.78 -19.95
N ILE A 164 5.59 3.93 -18.92
CA ILE A 164 6.88 3.47 -18.36
C ILE A 164 7.84 2.94 -19.43
N PRO A 165 7.48 1.91 -20.23
CA PRO A 165 8.42 1.35 -21.20
C PRO A 165 8.76 2.34 -22.31
N ALA A 166 7.80 3.17 -22.73
CA ALA A 166 8.01 4.19 -23.76
C ALA A 166 8.98 5.28 -23.29
N VAL A 167 8.87 5.73 -22.03
CA VAL A 167 9.77 6.73 -21.43
C VAL A 167 11.21 6.21 -21.35
N TYR A 168 11.41 4.92 -21.05
CA TYR A 168 12.75 4.34 -21.04
C TYR A 168 13.30 4.10 -22.46
N GLN A 169 12.51 3.56 -23.39
CA GLN A 169 12.99 3.19 -24.72
C GLN A 169 13.31 4.38 -25.62
N ILE A 170 12.48 5.45 -25.61
CA ILE A 170 12.62 6.56 -26.56
C ILE A 170 13.98 7.29 -26.44
N PRO A 171 14.47 7.66 -25.24
CA PRO A 171 15.79 8.28 -25.07
C PRO A 171 16.96 7.39 -25.52
N PHE A 172 16.92 6.09 -25.22
CA PHE A 172 17.96 5.15 -25.67
C PHE A 172 18.02 5.10 -27.18
N ILE A 173 16.89 5.09 -27.86
CA ILE A 173 16.88 5.03 -29.32
C ILE A 173 17.35 6.36 -29.94
N ILE A 174 16.95 7.51 -29.38
CA ILE A 174 17.42 8.82 -29.86
C ILE A 174 18.94 8.95 -29.67
N CYS A 175 19.47 8.51 -28.53
CA CYS A 175 20.91 8.55 -28.25
C CYS A 175 21.69 7.55 -29.11
N GLY A 176 21.18 6.33 -29.24
CA GLY A 176 21.79 5.27 -30.06
C GLY A 176 21.88 5.64 -31.54
N ILE A 177 20.84 6.28 -32.09
CA ILE A 177 20.87 6.76 -33.48
C ILE A 177 21.92 7.86 -33.66
N ARG A 178 22.09 8.74 -32.66
CA ARG A 178 23.13 9.76 -32.70
C ARG A 178 24.55 9.19 -32.60
N ASN A 179 24.74 7.99 -32.05
CA ASN A 179 26.04 7.32 -31.99
C ASN A 179 26.34 6.42 -33.20
N VAL A 180 25.33 6.05 -34.01
CA VAL A 180 25.48 5.12 -35.15
C VAL A 180 25.41 5.84 -36.51
N GLY A 181 24.84 7.04 -36.60
CA GLY A 181 24.79 7.82 -37.83
C GLY A 181 25.58 9.12 -37.75
N LEU A 182 26.75 9.15 -38.42
CA LEU A 182 27.53 10.31 -38.89
C LEU A 182 28.06 11.30 -37.82
#